data_AF-A0A3A4ZYV8-F1
#
_entry.id   AF-A0A3A4ZYV8-F1
#
_cell.length_a   1.000
_cell.length_b   1.000
_cell.length_c   1.000
_cell.angle_alpha   90.00
_cell.angle_beta   90.00
_cell.angle_gamma   90.00
#
_symmetry.space_group_name_H-M   'P 1'
#
loop_
_entity.id
_entity.type
_entity.pdbx_description
1 polymer ?
#
loop_
_entity_poly.entity_id
_entity_poly.type
_entity_poly.pdbx_seq_one_letter_code
_entity_poly.pdbx_strand_id
1 'polypeptide(L)'
;MIRFGRGITVFVIQKYRRCGTKNLGYQILHFVQDDDRKSMNIKHPIILGSKSPRRKRLLRAMGYHFTVMASNFDEKSIRHGHPAKLTVRLAKAKAKELLPKIKKESILITSDQVVLWKKEIREKPANQKELEYFLSTAHQSPAITYASVYVINTKSKKFAVGVDVAGIHFKKIPANVIKKLLKKKYLYTMAGGFTIENPLIKKYIKKIIAEHESIIGLPQNLTHKLIKKLAYPNTLLLTSSGAPIAGFLRQIFNKDLQKIKIGWITTAKKGVTDWGYLRRHKARMKKLKMDYEEIDIDGKSGQKLYQMLKEKDAIHVEGGNPFYLLKSARKSGLKEVINKLLNDGVIYIGSSAGTYITCPTIEMSYWSDRVRPDYGIKNLAGMNLIPFVIKAHYKPGDKIKYQNKIKKLKYLAKFINDSQAILVKNRKWKILNVRHHSN
;
A
#
# COMPACT_ATOMS: atom_id res chain seq x y z
N MET A 1 -25.65 -26.52 -20.43
CA MET A 1 -25.32 -25.66 -19.28
C MET A 1 -25.50 -26.48 -18.02
N ILE A 2 -24.46 -26.65 -17.21
CA ILE A 2 -24.56 -27.30 -15.90
C ILE A 2 -24.11 -26.27 -14.85
N ARG A 3 -24.92 -26.07 -13.81
CA ARG A 3 -24.69 -25.06 -12.77
C ARG A 3 -24.03 -25.72 -11.56
N PHE A 4 -22.79 -25.35 -11.26
CA PHE A 4 -22.15 -25.63 -9.96
C PHE A 4 -21.83 -24.30 -9.28
N GLY A 5 -22.52 -24.00 -8.18
CA GLY A 5 -22.29 -22.77 -7.41
C GLY A 5 -22.60 -21.46 -8.16
N ARG A 6 -22.19 -20.32 -7.56
CA ARG A 6 -22.53 -18.95 -7.98
C ARG A 6 -21.81 -18.45 -9.27
N GLY A 7 -21.38 -19.34 -10.16
CA GLY A 7 -20.74 -19.00 -11.43
C GLY A 7 -21.47 -19.59 -12.64
N ILE A 8 -21.45 -18.88 -13.77
CA ILE A 8 -21.92 -19.40 -15.07
C ILE A 8 -20.70 -19.94 -15.81
N THR A 9 -20.66 -21.26 -16.04
CA THR A 9 -19.65 -21.89 -16.92
C THR A 9 -20.25 -22.05 -18.31
N VAL A 10 -19.67 -21.37 -19.31
CA VAL A 10 -20.05 -21.54 -20.72
C VAL A 10 -19.03 -22.45 -21.39
N PHE A 11 -19.48 -23.61 -21.85
CA PHE A 11 -18.67 -24.53 -22.66
C PHE A 11 -18.92 -24.23 -24.13
N VAL A 12 -17.89 -23.79 -24.86
CA VAL A 12 -17.93 -23.74 -26.33
C VAL A 12 -17.24 -24.99 -26.84
N ILE A 13 -18.01 -25.88 -27.46
CA ILE A 13 -17.50 -27.09 -28.09
C ILE A 13 -17.13 -26.72 -29.52
N GLN A 14 -15.84 -26.67 -29.85
CA GLN A 14 -15.40 -26.48 -31.22
C GLN A 14 -15.10 -27.83 -31.85
N LYS A 15 -15.83 -28.16 -32.93
CA LYS A 15 -15.57 -29.33 -33.77
C LYS A 15 -14.35 -29.06 -34.64
N TYR A 16 -13.38 -29.96 -34.66
CA TYR A 16 -12.29 -29.89 -35.63
C TYR A 16 -11.96 -31.28 -36.20
N ARG A 17 -11.47 -31.29 -37.44
CA ARG A 17 -10.97 -32.48 -38.13
C ARG A 17 -9.44 -32.39 -38.16
N ARG A 18 -8.74 -33.39 -37.65
CA ARG A 18 -7.29 -33.54 -37.89
C ARG A 18 -7.11 -34.11 -39.29
N CYS A 19 -6.22 -33.51 -40.07
CA CYS A 19 -5.92 -33.98 -41.42
C CYS A 19 -5.37 -35.42 -41.34
N GLY A 20 -6.03 -36.36 -42.03
CA GLY A 20 -5.57 -37.76 -42.15
C GLY A 20 -6.26 -38.82 -41.28
N THR A 21 -7.26 -38.51 -40.45
CA THR A 21 -8.00 -39.54 -39.69
C THR A 21 -9.52 -39.41 -39.79
N LYS A 22 -10.24 -40.55 -39.79
CA LYS A 22 -11.72 -40.61 -39.89
C LYS A 22 -12.46 -40.27 -38.58
N ASN A 23 -11.77 -40.03 -37.46
CA ASN A 23 -12.41 -39.76 -36.17
C ASN A 23 -12.60 -38.26 -35.89
N LEU A 24 -13.80 -37.89 -35.44
CA LEU A 24 -14.11 -36.53 -34.97
C LEU A 24 -13.54 -36.30 -33.57
N GLY A 25 -12.72 -35.24 -33.43
CA GLY A 25 -12.26 -34.76 -32.12
C GLY A 25 -13.08 -33.55 -31.65
N TYR A 26 -13.39 -33.51 -30.36
CA TYR A 26 -14.01 -32.37 -29.70
C TYR A 26 -12.96 -31.68 -28.81
N GLN A 27 -12.71 -30.39 -29.01
CA GLN A 27 -11.91 -29.58 -28.09
C GLN A 27 -12.83 -28.82 -27.14
N ILE A 28 -12.69 -29.04 -25.83
CA ILE A 28 -13.36 -28.23 -24.82
C ILE A 28 -12.51 -26.97 -24.60
N LEU A 29 -12.98 -25.83 -25.11
CA LEU A 29 -12.38 -24.54 -24.79
C LEU A 29 -12.98 -24.04 -23.48
N HIS A 30 -12.19 -24.08 -22.41
CA HIS A 30 -12.56 -23.50 -21.12
C HIS A 30 -12.47 -21.97 -21.19
N PHE A 31 -13.63 -21.30 -21.28
CA PHE A 31 -13.72 -19.88 -20.99
C PHE A 31 -14.18 -19.70 -19.55
N VAL A 32 -13.23 -19.46 -18.64
CA VAL A 32 -13.54 -18.90 -17.33
C VAL A 32 -13.74 -17.41 -17.53
N GLN A 33 -14.97 -16.93 -17.29
CA GLN A 33 -15.20 -15.51 -17.07
C GLN A 33 -14.51 -15.18 -15.74
N ASP A 34 -13.26 -14.72 -15.83
CA ASP A 34 -12.31 -14.55 -14.73
C ASP A 34 -12.72 -13.33 -13.87
N ASP A 35 -13.82 -13.48 -13.11
CA ASP A 35 -14.34 -12.46 -12.18
C ASP A 35 -13.71 -12.59 -10.77
N ASP A 36 -12.67 -13.42 -10.62
CA ASP A 36 -12.14 -13.84 -9.32
C ASP A 36 -10.62 -13.62 -9.11
N ARG A 37 -10.02 -12.65 -9.81
CA ARG A 37 -8.78 -12.01 -9.30
C ARG A 37 -9.13 -11.02 -8.19
N LYS A 38 -9.46 -11.57 -7.02
CA LYS A 38 -9.85 -10.86 -5.78
C LYS A 38 -8.91 -9.68 -5.47
N SER A 39 -9.52 -8.50 -5.44
CA SER A 39 -8.91 -7.17 -5.42
C SER A 39 -8.28 -6.73 -4.10
N MET A 40 -7.40 -5.73 -4.20
CA MET A 40 -7.03 -4.82 -3.13
C MET A 40 -8.16 -3.82 -2.90
N ASN A 41 -9.19 -4.28 -2.23
CA ASN A 41 -10.40 -3.52 -2.04
C ASN A 41 -10.12 -2.53 -0.87
N ILE A 42 -10.35 -1.23 -1.08
CA ILE A 42 -10.19 -0.18 -0.05
C ILE A 42 -11.60 0.18 0.42
N LYS A 43 -11.78 0.55 1.69
CA LYS A 43 -13.12 0.88 2.23
C LYS A 43 -13.81 2.03 1.48
N HIS A 44 -13.04 2.86 0.78
CA HIS A 44 -13.53 3.93 -0.09
C HIS A 44 -13.39 3.51 -1.56
N PRO A 45 -14.45 3.65 -2.37
CA PRO A 45 -14.39 3.53 -3.81
C PRO A 45 -13.24 4.35 -4.40
N ILE A 46 -12.53 3.79 -5.38
CA ILE A 46 -11.46 4.51 -6.08
C ILE A 46 -12.02 5.11 -7.37
N ILE A 47 -11.62 6.34 -7.67
CA ILE A 47 -11.91 7.04 -8.93
C ILE A 47 -10.58 7.34 -9.61
N LEU A 48 -10.40 6.85 -10.84
CA LEU A 48 -9.28 7.22 -11.69
C LEU A 48 -9.65 8.44 -12.54
N GLY A 49 -9.02 9.56 -12.23
CA GLY A 49 -9.12 10.87 -12.85
C GLY A 49 -8.47 10.99 -14.24
N SER A 50 -8.52 9.96 -15.09
CA SER A 50 -7.72 9.88 -16.32
C SER A 50 -8.38 9.07 -17.44
N LYS A 51 -8.31 9.60 -18.68
CA LYS A 51 -8.71 8.88 -19.91
C LYS A 51 -7.69 7.84 -20.37
N SER A 52 -6.42 7.95 -19.96
CA SER A 52 -5.32 7.11 -20.46
C SER A 52 -5.59 5.61 -20.29
N PRO A 53 -5.66 4.82 -21.38
CA PRO A 53 -5.83 3.36 -21.31
C PRO A 53 -4.72 2.66 -20.53
N ARG A 54 -3.49 3.19 -20.62
CA ARG A 54 -2.33 2.66 -19.89
C ARG A 54 -2.48 2.79 -18.39
N ARG A 55 -2.89 3.98 -17.90
CA ARG A 55 -3.12 4.19 -16.45
C ARG A 55 -4.24 3.30 -15.92
N LYS A 56 -5.29 3.08 -16.71
CA LYS A 56 -6.35 2.12 -16.38
C LYS A 56 -5.80 0.70 -16.25
N ARG A 57 -5.01 0.23 -17.22
CA ARG A 57 -4.37 -1.09 -17.21
C ARG A 57 -3.46 -1.26 -16.00
N LEU A 58 -2.56 -0.31 -15.73
CA LEU A 58 -1.62 -0.36 -14.61
C LEU A 58 -2.35 -0.38 -13.26
N LEU A 59 -3.35 0.49 -13.06
CA LEU A 59 -4.10 0.52 -11.80
C LEU A 59 -4.90 -0.77 -11.56
N ARG A 60 -5.44 -1.39 -12.63
CA ARG A 60 -6.08 -2.73 -12.54
C ARG A 60 -5.07 -3.82 -12.22
N ALA A 61 -3.87 -3.78 -12.81
CA ALA A 61 -2.82 -4.75 -12.54
C ALA A 61 -2.35 -4.72 -11.07
N MET A 62 -2.50 -3.57 -10.39
CA MET A 62 -2.27 -3.44 -8.94
C MET A 62 -3.39 -4.08 -8.09
N GLY A 63 -4.43 -4.63 -8.71
CA GLY A 63 -5.57 -5.24 -8.05
C GLY A 63 -6.64 -4.26 -7.58
N TYR A 64 -6.63 -3.00 -8.03
CA TYR A 64 -7.66 -2.03 -7.64
C TYR A 64 -8.88 -2.07 -8.57
N HIS A 65 -10.07 -2.09 -7.97
CA HIS A 65 -11.29 -1.71 -8.66
C HIS A 65 -11.51 -0.20 -8.55
N PHE A 66 -11.89 0.43 -9.67
CA PHE A 66 -12.12 1.85 -9.73
C PHE A 66 -13.13 2.21 -10.83
N THR A 67 -13.76 3.35 -10.67
CA THR A 67 -14.50 4.01 -11.76
C THR A 67 -13.62 5.05 -12.43
N VAL A 68 -13.93 5.42 -13.67
CA VAL A 68 -13.16 6.42 -14.42
C VAL A 68 -13.98 7.69 -14.48
N MET A 69 -13.35 8.81 -14.12
CA MET A 69 -13.90 10.14 -14.32
C MET A 69 -12.83 10.99 -14.96
N ALA A 70 -13.10 11.55 -16.14
CA ALA A 70 -12.10 12.26 -16.89
C ALA A 70 -12.29 13.77 -16.79
N SER A 71 -11.17 14.45 -16.54
CA SER A 71 -11.05 15.90 -16.61
C SER A 71 -10.91 16.33 -18.08
N ASN A 72 -11.54 17.44 -18.44
CA ASN A 72 -11.56 18.00 -19.81
C ASN A 72 -10.99 19.43 -19.86
N PHE A 73 -10.41 19.95 -18.78
CA PHE A 73 -9.78 21.26 -18.79
C PHE A 73 -8.63 21.35 -19.80
N ASP A 74 -8.36 22.57 -20.26
CA ASP A 74 -7.22 22.85 -21.10
C ASP A 74 -5.90 22.74 -20.30
N GLU A 75 -5.18 21.62 -20.50
CA GLU A 75 -3.86 21.38 -19.91
C GLU A 75 -2.85 22.47 -20.34
N LYS A 76 -3.06 23.16 -21.48
CA LYS A 76 -2.14 24.19 -21.98
C LYS A 76 -2.14 25.48 -21.17
N SER A 77 -3.24 25.78 -20.48
CA SER A 77 -3.36 26.91 -19.56
C SER A 77 -2.44 26.85 -18.34
N ILE A 78 -1.90 25.66 -18.03
CA ILE A 78 -1.03 25.45 -16.86
C ILE A 78 0.41 25.26 -17.33
N ARG A 79 1.28 26.16 -16.91
CA ARG A 79 2.71 26.14 -17.26
C ARG A 79 3.61 26.27 -16.04
N HIS A 80 4.81 25.72 -16.18
CA HIS A 80 5.89 25.83 -15.20
C HIS A 80 7.21 25.34 -15.84
N GLY A 81 8.32 26.06 -15.63
CA GLY A 81 9.62 25.73 -16.26
C GLY A 81 10.30 24.44 -15.75
N HIS A 82 9.95 23.98 -14.55
CA HIS A 82 10.42 22.71 -13.98
C HIS A 82 9.41 21.57 -14.20
N PRO A 83 9.81 20.41 -14.77
CA PRO A 83 8.90 19.32 -15.17
C PRO A 83 8.15 18.65 -14.00
N ALA A 84 8.82 18.42 -12.87
CA ALA A 84 8.15 17.92 -11.66
C ALA A 84 7.02 18.85 -11.18
N LYS A 85 7.31 20.16 -11.09
CA LYS A 85 6.31 21.16 -10.67
C LYS A 85 5.17 21.30 -11.68
N LEU A 86 5.46 21.22 -12.98
CA LEU A 86 4.45 21.21 -14.05
C LEU A 86 3.47 20.04 -13.88
N THR A 87 3.99 18.81 -13.80
CA THR A 87 3.16 17.61 -13.71
C THR A 87 2.36 17.56 -12.41
N VAL A 88 2.89 18.06 -11.29
CA VAL A 88 2.13 18.24 -10.04
C VAL A 88 0.97 19.22 -10.22
N ARG A 89 1.21 20.37 -10.86
CA ARG A 89 0.17 21.38 -11.11
C ARG A 89 -0.94 20.80 -12.00
N LEU A 90 -0.58 20.10 -13.07
CA LEU A 90 -1.52 19.44 -13.97
C LEU A 90 -2.35 18.36 -13.27
N ALA A 91 -1.71 17.47 -12.50
CA ALA A 91 -2.40 16.44 -11.73
C ALA A 91 -3.36 17.05 -10.68
N LYS A 92 -2.93 18.11 -9.99
CA LYS A 92 -3.78 18.84 -9.02
C LYS A 92 -4.96 19.55 -9.69
N ALA A 93 -4.76 20.17 -10.85
CA ALA A 93 -5.82 20.83 -11.60
C ALA A 93 -6.89 19.86 -12.07
N LYS A 94 -6.49 18.68 -12.58
CA LYS A 94 -7.40 17.57 -12.87
C LYS A 94 -8.24 17.21 -11.66
N ALA A 95 -7.63 17.12 -10.48
CA ALA A 95 -8.37 16.81 -9.27
C ALA A 95 -9.35 17.93 -8.92
N LYS A 96 -8.92 19.20 -8.99
CA LYS A 96 -9.76 20.37 -8.71
C LYS A 96 -11.01 20.42 -9.60
N GLU A 97 -10.88 20.13 -10.90
CA GLU A 97 -12.01 20.10 -11.83
C GLU A 97 -13.00 18.95 -11.53
N LEU A 98 -12.48 17.80 -11.09
CA LEU A 98 -13.28 16.60 -10.85
C LEU A 98 -13.96 16.58 -9.48
N LEU A 99 -13.36 17.20 -8.46
CA LEU A 99 -13.84 17.14 -7.08
C LEU A 99 -15.31 17.56 -6.90
N PRO A 100 -15.81 18.65 -7.51
CA PRO A 100 -17.22 19.03 -7.41
C PRO A 100 -18.19 18.00 -8.01
N LYS A 101 -17.71 17.16 -8.95
CA LYS A 101 -18.52 16.15 -9.66
C LYS A 101 -18.66 14.85 -8.86
N ILE A 102 -17.91 14.69 -7.77
CA ILE A 102 -17.86 13.45 -6.99
C ILE A 102 -18.82 13.54 -5.79
N LYS A 103 -19.95 12.84 -5.89
CA LYS A 103 -21.01 12.85 -4.85
C LYS A 103 -20.77 11.86 -3.71
N LYS A 104 -20.10 10.73 -3.97
CA LYS A 104 -19.82 9.68 -2.97
C LYS A 104 -18.42 9.82 -2.40
N GLU A 105 -18.26 9.45 -1.13
CA GLU A 105 -16.94 9.39 -0.47
C GLU A 105 -16.02 8.41 -1.20
N SER A 106 -14.91 8.90 -1.72
CA SER A 106 -14.02 8.16 -2.62
C SER A 106 -12.57 8.57 -2.43
N ILE A 107 -11.65 7.76 -2.95
CA ILE A 107 -10.26 8.13 -3.21
C ILE A 107 -10.14 8.51 -4.70
N LEU A 108 -9.88 9.79 -5.00
CA LEU A 108 -9.62 10.24 -6.36
C LEU A 108 -8.12 10.21 -6.64
N ILE A 109 -7.73 9.59 -7.75
CA ILE A 109 -6.34 9.52 -8.24
C ILE A 109 -6.25 10.25 -9.56
N THR A 110 -5.44 11.31 -9.64
CA THR A 110 -5.08 11.98 -10.88
C THR A 110 -3.57 11.88 -11.10
N SER A 111 -3.15 11.92 -12.36
CA SER A 111 -1.74 11.80 -12.71
C SER A 111 -1.43 12.57 -13.98
N ASP A 112 -0.19 13.04 -14.05
CA ASP A 112 0.36 13.66 -15.23
C ASP A 112 1.81 13.25 -15.46
N GLN A 113 2.27 13.33 -16.72
CA GLN A 113 3.62 12.91 -17.08
C GLN A 113 4.14 13.74 -18.26
N VAL A 114 5.40 14.16 -18.15
CA VAL A 114 6.16 14.82 -19.22
C VAL A 114 7.54 14.20 -19.35
N VAL A 115 8.24 14.48 -20.45
CA VAL A 115 9.63 14.07 -20.68
C VAL A 115 10.50 15.32 -20.75
N LEU A 116 11.58 15.37 -19.97
CA LEU A 116 12.63 16.39 -20.11
C LEU A 116 13.73 15.85 -21.03
N TRP A 117 14.08 16.63 -22.05
CA TRP A 117 15.10 16.28 -23.02
C TRP A 117 15.99 17.48 -23.33
N LYS A 118 17.30 17.42 -23.02
CA LYS A 118 18.25 18.53 -23.31
C LYS A 118 17.70 19.92 -22.89
N LYS A 119 16.99 19.97 -21.74
CA LYS A 119 16.27 21.12 -21.14
C LYS A 119 14.88 21.45 -21.69
N GLU A 120 14.41 20.76 -22.72
CA GLU A 120 13.08 20.93 -23.29
C GLU A 120 12.06 20.00 -22.60
N ILE A 121 10.92 20.54 -22.16
CA ILE A 121 9.79 19.73 -21.67
C ILE A 121 8.95 19.31 -22.87
N ARG A 122 8.92 18.00 -23.12
CA ARG A 122 8.15 17.36 -24.17
C ARG A 122 6.89 16.72 -23.59
N GLU A 123 5.76 17.30 -23.93
CA GLU A 123 4.43 16.76 -23.65
C GLU A 123 4.05 15.72 -24.73
N LYS A 124 2.75 15.55 -25.00
CA LYS A 124 2.25 14.75 -26.12
C LYS A 124 2.49 15.53 -27.42
N PRO A 125 3.06 14.92 -28.48
CA PRO A 125 3.29 15.65 -29.72
C PRO A 125 1.96 16.03 -30.37
N ALA A 126 1.84 17.29 -30.76
CA ALA A 126 0.66 17.87 -31.39
C ALA A 126 0.50 17.42 -32.85
N ASN A 127 1.61 17.08 -33.53
CA ASN A 127 1.60 16.71 -34.94
C ASN A 127 2.77 15.78 -35.32
N GLN A 128 2.76 15.32 -36.56
CA GLN A 128 3.76 14.38 -37.09
C GLN A 128 5.18 14.95 -37.10
N LYS A 129 5.34 16.24 -37.43
CA LYS A 129 6.66 16.91 -37.44
C LYS A 129 7.28 16.92 -36.05
N GLU A 130 6.48 17.22 -35.03
CA GLU A 130 6.93 17.21 -33.64
C GLU A 130 7.30 15.80 -33.16
N LEU A 131 6.50 14.78 -33.52
CA LEU A 131 6.84 13.39 -33.20
C LEU A 131 8.14 12.95 -33.88
N GLU A 132 8.35 13.33 -35.15
CA GLU A 132 9.59 13.06 -35.89
C GLU A 132 10.79 13.74 -35.25
N TYR A 133 10.65 15.01 -34.86
CA TYR A 133 11.66 15.76 -34.10
C TYR A 133 11.99 15.07 -32.76
N PHE A 134 10.97 14.64 -32.01
CA PHE A 134 11.19 13.94 -30.74
C PHE A 134 11.99 12.65 -30.92
N LEU A 135 11.61 11.82 -31.90
CA LEU A 135 12.25 10.51 -32.14
C LEU A 135 13.66 10.64 -32.74
N SER A 136 13.87 11.58 -33.66
CA SER A 136 15.18 11.78 -34.33
C SER A 136 16.24 12.33 -33.39
N THR A 137 15.85 13.21 -32.45
CA THR A 137 16.77 13.81 -31.46
C THR A 137 16.96 12.94 -30.22
N ALA A 138 16.27 11.79 -30.13
CA ALA A 138 16.20 11.01 -28.90
C ALA A 138 17.56 10.52 -28.37
N HIS A 139 18.51 10.27 -29.24
CA HIS A 139 19.82 9.73 -28.85
C HIS A 139 20.78 10.78 -28.27
N GLN A 140 20.46 12.08 -28.40
CA GLN A 140 21.40 13.16 -28.08
C GLN A 140 21.59 13.40 -26.58
N SER A 141 20.64 12.97 -25.76
CA SER A 141 20.63 13.19 -24.31
C SER A 141 19.68 12.18 -23.66
N PRO A 142 19.76 11.90 -22.35
CA PRO A 142 18.82 11.01 -21.71
C PRO A 142 17.40 11.62 -21.71
N ALA A 143 16.39 10.83 -22.07
CA ALA A 143 15.00 11.19 -21.85
C ALA A 143 14.64 10.98 -20.38
N ILE A 144 14.41 12.06 -19.64
CA ILE A 144 14.02 11.97 -18.23
C ILE A 144 12.52 12.15 -18.10
N THR A 145 11.81 11.07 -17.79
CA THR A 145 10.37 11.12 -17.52
C THR A 145 10.12 11.65 -16.10
N TYR A 146 9.15 12.54 -15.96
CA TYR A 146 8.63 13.00 -14.67
C TYR A 146 7.15 12.64 -14.62
N ALA A 147 6.78 11.74 -13.71
CA ALA A 147 5.40 11.29 -13.56
C ALA A 147 4.88 11.65 -12.16
N SER A 148 3.91 12.55 -12.11
CA SER A 148 3.26 12.95 -10.87
C SER A 148 2.00 12.14 -10.62
N VAL A 149 1.76 11.80 -9.35
CA VAL A 149 0.53 11.17 -8.87
C VAL A 149 -0.02 12.01 -7.74
N TYR A 150 -1.28 12.43 -7.88
CA TYR A 150 -2.02 13.18 -6.88
C TYR A 150 -3.21 12.34 -6.43
N VAL A 151 -3.29 12.08 -5.12
CA VAL A 151 -4.36 11.30 -4.51
C VAL A 151 -5.07 12.17 -3.48
N ILE A 152 -6.40 12.17 -3.47
CA ILE A 152 -7.21 12.89 -2.49
C ILE A 152 -8.33 12.02 -1.95
N ASN A 153 -8.54 12.05 -0.63
CA ASN A 153 -9.69 11.46 0.02
C ASN A 153 -10.82 12.49 0.06
N THR A 154 -11.91 12.25 -0.70
CA THR A 154 -12.95 13.27 -0.91
C THR A 154 -13.76 13.61 0.34
N LYS A 155 -13.80 12.71 1.34
CA LYS A 155 -14.44 12.92 2.64
C LYS A 155 -13.60 13.85 3.52
N SER A 156 -12.35 13.47 3.77
CA SER A 156 -11.46 14.21 4.68
C SER A 156 -10.80 15.43 4.05
N LYS A 157 -10.88 15.58 2.72
CA LYS A 157 -10.17 16.58 1.90
C LYS A 157 -8.63 16.53 2.01
N LYS A 158 -8.07 15.56 2.73
CA LYS A 158 -6.63 15.32 2.79
C LYS A 158 -6.14 14.74 1.46
N PHE A 159 -4.99 15.22 1.01
CA PHE A 159 -4.34 14.77 -0.21
C PHE A 159 -2.89 14.37 0.05
N ALA A 160 -2.35 13.59 -0.87
CA ALA A 160 -0.95 13.22 -0.92
C ALA A 160 -0.50 13.29 -2.38
N VAL A 161 0.72 13.77 -2.60
CA VAL A 161 1.31 13.92 -3.94
C VAL A 161 2.73 13.40 -3.91
N GLY A 162 3.16 12.82 -5.02
CA GLY A 162 4.55 12.49 -5.25
C GLY A 162 4.89 12.55 -6.72
N VAL A 163 6.20 12.57 -7.00
CA VAL A 163 6.76 12.58 -8.34
C VAL A 163 7.75 11.44 -8.43
N ASP A 164 7.62 10.65 -9.48
CA ASP A 164 8.60 9.63 -9.85
C ASP A 164 9.40 10.09 -11.07
N VAL A 165 10.69 9.73 -11.10
CA VAL A 165 11.63 10.18 -12.12
C VAL A 165 12.38 8.98 -12.68
N ALA A 166 12.32 8.81 -14.00
CA ALA A 166 12.98 7.70 -14.70
C ALA A 166 13.71 8.16 -15.96
N GLY A 167 14.96 7.70 -16.13
CA GLY A 167 15.82 8.06 -17.26
C GLY A 167 15.94 6.96 -18.31
N ILE A 168 15.93 7.33 -19.59
CA ILE A 168 16.09 6.41 -20.72
C ILE A 168 17.16 6.94 -21.66
N HIS A 169 18.13 6.11 -21.98
CA HIS A 169 19.11 6.37 -23.01
C HIS A 169 18.72 5.63 -24.28
N PHE A 170 18.62 6.35 -25.39
CA PHE A 170 18.37 5.77 -26.71
C PHE A 170 19.66 5.66 -27.52
N LYS A 171 19.75 4.61 -28.35
CA LYS A 171 20.59 4.60 -29.55
C LYS A 171 19.90 5.45 -30.62
N LYS A 172 20.66 5.89 -31.63
CA LYS A 172 20.09 6.58 -32.80
C LYS A 172 19.03 5.68 -33.45
N ILE A 173 17.81 6.21 -33.60
CA ILE A 173 16.71 5.50 -34.27
C ILE A 173 16.84 5.78 -35.77
N PRO A 174 16.97 4.76 -36.62
CA PRO A 174 17.08 4.95 -38.07
C PRO A 174 15.84 5.60 -38.68
N ALA A 175 16.03 6.42 -39.73
CA ALA A 175 14.95 7.17 -40.38
C ALA A 175 13.82 6.27 -40.91
N ASN A 176 14.16 5.10 -41.46
CA ASN A 176 13.17 4.11 -41.93
C ASN A 176 12.30 3.57 -40.77
N VAL A 177 12.84 3.44 -39.56
CA VAL A 177 12.09 3.06 -38.36
C VAL A 177 11.22 4.21 -37.88
N ILE A 178 11.73 5.45 -37.89
CA ILE A 178 10.96 6.65 -37.55
C ILE A 178 9.72 6.74 -38.46
N LYS A 179 9.86 6.58 -39.78
CA LYS A 179 8.72 6.55 -40.72
C LYS A 179 7.66 5.50 -40.34
N LYS A 180 8.06 4.33 -39.84
CA LYS A 180 7.14 3.29 -39.35
C LYS A 180 6.46 3.70 -38.03
N LEU A 181 7.17 4.40 -37.16
CA LEU A 181 6.66 4.90 -35.88
C LEU A 181 5.66 6.04 -36.05
N LEU A 182 5.86 6.95 -37.02
CA LEU A 182 4.94 8.06 -37.29
C LEU A 182 3.52 7.58 -37.65
N LYS A 183 3.39 6.38 -38.23
CA LYS A 183 2.10 5.73 -38.53
C LYS A 183 1.36 5.21 -37.28
N LYS A 184 2.01 5.17 -36.11
CA LYS A 184 1.44 4.64 -34.87
C LYS A 184 0.70 5.73 -34.10
N LYS A 185 -0.60 5.92 -34.40
CA LYS A 185 -1.47 6.96 -33.80
C LYS A 185 -1.42 7.02 -32.26
N TYR A 186 -1.21 5.89 -31.58
CA TYR A 186 -1.16 5.88 -30.12
C TYR A 186 0.06 6.62 -29.54
N LEU A 187 1.16 6.79 -30.29
CA LEU A 187 2.35 7.53 -29.83
C LEU A 187 2.06 9.01 -29.60
N TYR A 188 1.12 9.58 -30.34
CA TYR A 188 0.65 10.95 -30.18
C TYR A 188 -0.10 11.18 -28.85
N THR A 189 -0.44 10.12 -28.13
CA THR A 189 -1.07 10.20 -26.80
C THR A 189 -0.05 10.07 -25.66
N MET A 190 1.25 10.04 -25.97
CA MET A 190 2.33 9.75 -25.03
C MET A 190 3.29 10.93 -24.91
N ALA A 191 3.66 11.25 -23.67
CA ALA A 191 4.69 12.24 -23.42
C ALA A 191 6.01 11.82 -24.11
N GLY A 192 6.63 12.75 -24.85
CA GLY A 192 7.82 12.48 -25.64
C GLY A 192 7.62 11.57 -26.86
N GLY A 193 6.38 11.13 -27.15
CA GLY A 193 6.07 10.37 -28.37
C GLY A 193 6.59 8.93 -28.41
N PHE A 194 6.89 8.31 -27.27
CA PHE A 194 7.44 6.94 -27.24
C PHE A 194 6.80 6.06 -26.16
N THR A 195 7.01 4.74 -26.29
CA THR A 195 6.81 3.77 -25.21
C THR A 195 7.85 2.68 -25.30
N ILE A 196 8.36 2.23 -24.15
CA ILE A 196 9.31 1.12 -24.04
C ILE A 196 8.68 -0.25 -24.36
N GLU A 197 7.34 -0.30 -24.38
CA GLU A 197 6.57 -1.50 -24.77
C GLU A 197 6.51 -1.68 -26.30
N ASN A 198 6.87 -0.67 -27.10
CA ASN A 198 6.82 -0.78 -28.56
C ASN A 198 8.01 -1.62 -29.08
N PRO A 199 7.78 -2.70 -29.85
CA PRO A 199 8.85 -3.59 -30.32
C PRO A 199 9.92 -2.93 -31.20
N LEU A 200 9.55 -1.88 -31.96
CA LEU A 200 10.50 -1.12 -32.77
C LEU A 200 11.37 -0.23 -31.89
N ILE A 201 10.78 0.48 -30.92
CA ILE A 201 11.51 1.38 -30.01
C ILE A 201 12.42 0.57 -29.07
N LYS A 202 11.95 -0.58 -28.57
CA LYS A 202 12.69 -1.42 -27.61
C LYS A 202 14.10 -1.80 -28.10
N LYS A 203 14.27 -2.02 -29.41
CA LYS A 203 15.57 -2.33 -30.05
C LYS A 203 16.61 -1.20 -29.95
N TYR A 204 16.15 0.03 -29.73
CA TYR A 204 16.99 1.22 -29.66
C TYR A 204 17.11 1.79 -28.25
N ILE A 205 16.70 1.06 -27.21
CA ILE A 205 16.96 1.43 -25.83
C ILE A 205 18.36 0.95 -25.46
N LYS A 206 19.26 1.89 -25.13
CA LYS A 206 20.62 1.60 -24.65
C LYS A 206 20.63 1.24 -23.17
N LYS A 207 19.93 2.01 -22.34
CA LYS A 207 19.90 1.85 -20.88
C LYS A 207 18.64 2.48 -20.30
N ILE A 208 18.06 1.84 -19.30
CA ILE A 208 17.02 2.42 -18.44
C ILE A 208 17.62 2.65 -17.05
N ILE A 209 17.37 3.82 -16.47
CA ILE A 209 17.80 4.20 -15.12
C ILE A 209 16.53 4.55 -14.32
N ALA A 210 15.86 3.52 -13.77
CA ALA A 210 14.78 3.54 -12.78
C ALA A 210 14.03 2.19 -12.76
N GLU A 211 12.97 2.11 -11.93
CA GLU A 211 11.95 1.06 -12.02
C GLU A 211 11.16 1.19 -13.35
N HIS A 212 10.92 0.06 -14.03
CA HIS A 212 10.37 0.00 -15.40
C HIS A 212 8.97 0.66 -15.54
N GLU A 213 8.16 0.63 -14.48
CA GLU A 213 6.76 1.07 -14.47
C GLU A 213 6.60 2.60 -14.53
N SER A 214 7.59 3.31 -13.97
CA SER A 214 7.64 4.78 -13.93
C SER A 214 7.59 5.44 -15.30
N ILE A 215 8.05 4.72 -16.32
CA ILE A 215 8.11 5.18 -17.71
C ILE A 215 6.75 5.08 -18.42
N ILE A 216 5.92 4.10 -18.01
CA ILE A 216 4.74 3.68 -18.79
C ILE A 216 3.57 4.67 -18.65
N GLY A 217 3.43 5.35 -17.51
CA GLY A 217 2.35 6.34 -17.32
C GLY A 217 1.82 6.53 -15.90
N LEU A 218 2.06 5.57 -15.00
CA LEU A 218 1.57 5.59 -13.62
C LEU A 218 2.56 4.80 -12.73
N PRO A 219 3.42 5.47 -11.95
CA PRO A 219 4.37 4.78 -11.07
C PRO A 219 3.61 4.00 -9.99
N GLN A 220 3.57 2.66 -10.09
CA GLN A 220 2.64 1.83 -9.31
C GLN A 220 3.01 1.84 -7.82
N ASN A 221 4.29 1.69 -7.49
CA ASN A 221 4.77 1.75 -6.11
C ASN A 221 4.42 3.08 -5.41
N LEU A 222 4.69 4.21 -6.07
CA LEU A 222 4.31 5.53 -5.57
C LEU A 222 2.78 5.65 -5.43
N THR A 223 2.04 5.24 -6.46
CA THR A 223 0.57 5.30 -6.47
C THR A 223 -0.02 4.52 -5.30
N HIS A 224 0.44 3.29 -5.11
CA HIS A 224 0.04 2.40 -4.03
C HIS A 224 0.30 3.03 -2.64
N LYS A 225 1.50 3.59 -2.46
CA LYS A 225 1.91 4.28 -1.23
C LYS A 225 1.02 5.47 -0.91
N LEU A 226 0.75 6.34 -1.90
CA LEU A 226 -0.10 7.53 -1.71
C LEU A 226 -1.55 7.15 -1.39
N ILE A 227 -2.07 6.11 -2.04
CA ILE A 227 -3.40 5.56 -1.73
C ILE A 227 -3.45 5.03 -0.30
N LYS A 228 -2.50 4.18 0.11
CA LYS A 228 -2.43 3.62 1.46
C LYS A 228 -2.37 4.70 2.53
N LYS A 229 -1.52 5.70 2.34
CA LYS A 229 -1.39 6.86 3.24
C LYS A 229 -2.73 7.54 3.54
N LEU A 230 -3.60 7.66 2.55
CA LEU A 230 -4.91 8.30 2.71
C LEU A 230 -6.02 7.33 3.13
N ALA A 231 -5.89 6.04 2.82
CA ALA A 231 -6.83 5.00 3.23
C ALA A 231 -6.66 4.60 4.71
N TYR A 232 -5.42 4.55 5.20
CA TYR A 232 -5.06 4.09 6.54
C TYR A 232 -4.19 5.11 7.27
N PRO A 233 -4.63 6.37 7.44
CA PRO A 233 -3.78 7.40 7.98
C PRO A 233 -3.50 7.16 9.49
N ASN A 234 -2.23 6.95 9.84
CA ASN A 234 -1.76 6.71 11.21
C ASN A 234 -2.66 5.72 11.96
N THR A 235 -2.78 4.50 11.41
CA THR A 235 -3.69 3.48 11.93
C THR A 235 -2.96 2.51 12.85
N LEU A 236 -3.47 2.37 14.07
CA LEU A 236 -2.99 1.38 15.04
C LEU A 236 -4.14 0.47 15.47
N LEU A 237 -3.88 -0.83 15.56
CA LEU A 237 -4.76 -1.83 16.16
C LEU A 237 -4.09 -2.36 17.43
N LEU A 238 -4.64 -2.01 18.59
CA LEU A 238 -4.03 -2.31 19.89
C LEU A 238 -4.87 -3.35 20.61
N THR A 239 -4.34 -4.55 20.79
CA THR A 239 -5.03 -5.71 21.36
C THR A 239 -4.38 -6.15 22.67
N SER A 240 -5.13 -6.91 23.46
CA SER A 240 -4.56 -7.61 24.61
C SER A 240 -3.84 -8.90 24.21
N SER A 241 -4.32 -9.61 23.19
CA SER A 241 -3.74 -10.87 22.73
C SER A 241 -3.64 -10.96 21.21
N GLY A 242 -2.79 -11.87 20.73
CA GLY A 242 -2.63 -12.13 19.30
C GLY A 242 -3.80 -12.89 18.67
N ALA A 243 -4.51 -13.73 19.46
CA ALA A 243 -5.58 -14.60 18.97
C ALA A 243 -6.67 -13.89 18.13
N PRO A 244 -7.22 -12.72 18.52
CA PRO A 244 -8.28 -12.06 17.77
C PRO A 244 -7.82 -11.26 16.54
N ILE A 245 -6.51 -11.09 16.33
CA ILE A 245 -5.96 -10.18 15.30
C ILE A 245 -6.52 -10.50 13.92
N ALA A 246 -6.58 -11.77 13.52
CA ALA A 246 -7.12 -12.16 12.22
C ALA A 246 -8.57 -11.68 12.00
N GLY A 247 -9.41 -11.70 13.04
CA GLY A 247 -10.78 -11.19 12.97
C GLY A 247 -10.82 -9.67 12.80
N PHE A 248 -9.96 -8.94 13.50
CA PHE A 248 -9.85 -7.49 13.35
C PHE A 248 -9.25 -7.07 12.00
N LEU A 249 -8.28 -7.82 11.48
CA LEU A 249 -7.70 -7.58 10.16
C LEU A 249 -8.77 -7.61 9.07
N ARG A 250 -9.72 -8.55 9.13
CA ARG A 250 -10.87 -8.61 8.20
C ARG A 250 -11.79 -7.39 8.30
N GLN A 251 -11.84 -6.72 9.45
CA GLN A 251 -12.65 -5.50 9.63
C GLN A 251 -11.93 -4.24 9.13
N ILE A 252 -10.60 -4.27 9.02
CA ILE A 252 -9.75 -3.13 8.69
C ILE A 252 -9.34 -3.15 7.22
N PHE A 253 -8.77 -4.27 6.79
CA PHE A 253 -8.41 -4.51 5.41
C PHE A 253 -9.63 -5.05 4.67
N ASN A 254 -9.83 -4.51 3.47
CA ASN A 254 -10.77 -5.07 2.52
C ASN A 254 -9.98 -5.91 1.49
N LYS A 255 -9.14 -6.83 2.01
CA LYS A 255 -8.42 -7.85 1.22
C LYS A 255 -8.33 -9.15 2.01
N ASP A 256 -8.19 -10.26 1.29
CA ASP A 256 -8.00 -11.58 1.89
C ASP A 256 -6.80 -11.59 2.85
N LEU A 257 -6.93 -12.28 3.98
CA LEU A 257 -5.85 -12.38 4.99
C LEU A 257 -4.53 -12.89 4.41
N GLN A 258 -4.61 -13.78 3.42
CA GLN A 258 -3.46 -14.40 2.75
C GLN A 258 -2.65 -13.40 1.91
N LYS A 259 -3.24 -12.24 1.57
CA LYS A 259 -2.62 -11.18 0.77
C LYS A 259 -2.13 -10.02 1.62
N ILE A 260 -2.25 -10.09 2.94
CA ILE A 260 -1.75 -9.07 3.86
C ILE A 260 -0.33 -9.46 4.25
N LYS A 261 0.66 -8.72 3.76
CA LYS A 261 2.08 -8.88 4.12
C LYS A 261 2.32 -8.34 5.53
N ILE A 262 2.70 -9.21 6.47
CA ILE A 262 2.88 -8.84 7.87
C ILE A 262 4.36 -8.95 8.26
N GLY A 263 4.95 -7.85 8.76
CA GLY A 263 6.19 -7.92 9.52
C GLY A 263 5.88 -8.26 10.97
N TRP A 264 6.18 -9.48 11.41
CA TRP A 264 5.84 -9.97 12.75
C TRP A 264 7.04 -9.88 13.70
N ILE A 265 7.08 -8.82 14.49
CA ILE A 265 8.13 -8.58 15.49
C ILE A 265 7.86 -9.42 16.73
N THR A 266 8.74 -10.39 17.01
CA THR A 266 8.59 -11.34 18.12
C THR A 266 9.60 -11.14 19.25
N THR A 267 10.41 -10.08 19.20
CA THR A 267 11.52 -9.80 20.13
C THR A 267 11.16 -9.87 21.61
N ALA A 268 9.94 -9.49 21.98
CA ALA A 268 9.47 -9.54 23.36
C ALA A 268 9.53 -10.95 23.97
N LYS A 269 9.54 -12.01 23.14
CA LYS A 269 9.66 -13.41 23.58
C LYS A 269 10.97 -13.71 24.32
N LYS A 270 12.05 -12.98 24.01
CA LYS A 270 13.36 -13.17 24.65
C LYS A 270 13.38 -12.81 26.14
N GLY A 271 12.40 -12.02 26.59
CA GLY A 271 12.27 -11.65 28.00
C GLY A 271 11.32 -12.53 28.82
N VAL A 272 10.88 -13.67 28.28
CA VAL A 272 9.99 -14.64 28.93
C VAL A 272 10.44 -16.08 28.65
N THR A 273 10.11 -17.00 29.55
CA THR A 273 10.44 -18.43 29.45
C THR A 273 9.36 -19.26 28.77
N ASP A 274 8.07 -18.94 28.98
CA ASP A 274 6.96 -19.64 28.31
C ASP A 274 6.63 -19.05 26.93
N TRP A 275 6.76 -19.86 25.88
CA TRP A 275 6.44 -19.51 24.49
C TRP A 275 5.16 -20.17 23.96
N GLY A 276 4.34 -20.78 24.82
CA GLY A 276 3.10 -21.46 24.44
C GLY A 276 2.14 -20.56 23.66
N TYR A 277 1.97 -19.30 24.08
CA TYR A 277 1.13 -18.33 23.36
C TYR A 277 1.65 -18.04 21.95
N LEU A 278 2.97 -17.91 21.79
CA LEU A 278 3.60 -17.63 20.49
C LEU A 278 3.45 -18.81 19.54
N ARG A 279 3.65 -20.04 20.04
CA ARG A 279 3.43 -21.28 19.28
C ARG A 279 1.99 -21.39 18.79
N ARG A 280 1.01 -21.15 19.67
CA ARG A 280 -0.42 -21.15 19.30
C ARG A 280 -0.74 -20.07 18.26
N HIS A 281 -0.19 -18.87 18.40
CA HIS A 281 -0.43 -17.81 17.44
C HIS A 281 0.19 -18.15 16.06
N LYS A 282 1.43 -18.66 16.04
CA LYS A 282 2.10 -19.12 14.81
C LYS A 282 1.29 -20.22 14.11
N ALA A 283 0.80 -21.21 14.86
CA ALA A 283 -0.03 -22.28 14.31
C ALA A 283 -1.33 -21.73 13.70
N ARG A 284 -1.97 -20.76 14.34
CA ARG A 284 -3.17 -20.08 13.81
C ARG A 284 -2.89 -19.29 12.54
N MET A 285 -1.79 -18.52 12.49
CA MET A 285 -1.40 -17.78 11.30
C MET A 285 -1.11 -18.72 10.12
N LYS A 286 -0.44 -19.86 10.37
CA LYS A 286 -0.24 -20.92 9.38
C LYS A 286 -1.56 -21.52 8.89
N LYS A 287 -2.47 -21.90 9.80
CA LYS A 287 -3.80 -22.43 9.45
C LYS A 287 -4.60 -21.47 8.57
N LEU A 288 -4.47 -20.17 8.81
CA LEU A 288 -5.13 -19.11 8.03
C LEU A 288 -4.36 -18.70 6.77
N LYS A 289 -3.22 -19.34 6.48
CA LYS A 289 -2.33 -19.04 5.35
C LYS A 289 -1.94 -17.55 5.27
N MET A 290 -1.69 -16.94 6.43
CA MET A 290 -1.29 -15.53 6.49
C MET A 290 0.14 -15.36 5.97
N ASP A 291 0.39 -14.29 5.21
CA ASP A 291 1.72 -13.93 4.70
C ASP A 291 2.45 -13.11 5.76
N TYR A 292 3.42 -13.72 6.44
CA TYR A 292 4.18 -13.06 7.50
C TYR A 292 5.67 -13.38 7.44
N GLU A 293 6.48 -12.41 7.85
CA GLU A 293 7.92 -12.55 8.09
C GLU A 293 8.19 -12.34 9.57
N GLU A 294 8.79 -13.33 10.23
CA GLU A 294 9.18 -13.21 11.65
C GLU A 294 10.46 -12.38 11.77
N ILE A 295 10.41 -11.31 12.57
CA ILE A 295 11.48 -10.31 12.69
C ILE A 295 11.87 -10.20 14.16
N ASP A 296 13.18 -10.24 14.41
CA ASP A 296 13.74 -9.84 15.69
C ASP A 296 14.40 -8.46 15.52
N ILE A 297 13.99 -7.45 16.28
CA ILE A 297 14.57 -6.10 16.19
C ILE A 297 15.87 -5.95 16.98
N ASP A 298 16.17 -6.88 17.88
CA ASP A 298 17.33 -6.77 18.75
C ASP A 298 18.64 -6.85 17.94
N GLY A 299 19.58 -5.95 18.24
CA GLY A 299 20.84 -5.83 17.50
C GLY A 299 20.73 -5.27 16.07
N LYS A 300 19.56 -4.78 15.63
CA LYS A 300 19.39 -4.19 14.29
C LYS A 300 19.36 -2.67 14.33
N SER A 301 19.94 -2.03 13.32
CA SER A 301 19.83 -0.59 13.11
C SER A 301 18.47 -0.20 12.52
N GLY A 302 18.05 1.06 12.73
CA GLY A 302 16.81 1.59 12.19
C GLY A 302 16.74 1.52 10.65
N GLN A 303 17.87 1.68 9.97
CA GLN A 303 17.95 1.52 8.51
C GLN A 303 17.64 0.09 8.08
N LYS A 304 18.25 -0.91 8.73
CA LYS A 304 17.99 -2.33 8.44
C LYS A 304 16.54 -2.68 8.71
N LEU A 305 15.99 -2.22 9.84
CA LEU A 305 14.57 -2.40 10.17
C LEU A 305 13.64 -1.78 9.14
N TYR A 306 13.92 -0.55 8.70
CA TYR A 306 13.10 0.11 7.69
C TYR A 306 13.08 -0.69 6.38
N GLN A 307 14.22 -1.21 5.92
CA GLN A 307 14.25 -2.03 4.71
C GLN A 307 13.42 -3.31 4.82
N MET A 308 13.46 -3.98 5.98
CA MET A 308 12.66 -5.19 6.23
C MET A 308 11.14 -4.90 6.31
N LEU A 309 10.77 -3.70 6.76
CA LEU A 309 9.37 -3.38 7.08
C LEU A 309 8.66 -2.52 6.02
N LYS A 310 9.39 -1.80 5.14
CA LYS A 310 8.81 -0.81 4.19
C LYS A 310 7.79 -1.39 3.20
N GLU A 311 7.88 -2.68 2.90
CA GLU A 311 7.00 -3.35 1.91
C GLU A 311 5.84 -4.09 2.57
N LYS A 312 5.74 -4.06 3.89
CA LYS A 312 4.67 -4.71 4.64
C LYS A 312 3.39 -3.87 4.62
N ASP A 313 2.25 -4.53 4.71
CA ASP A 313 0.96 -3.89 4.90
C ASP A 313 0.70 -3.55 6.37
N ALA A 314 1.18 -4.43 7.25
CA ALA A 314 1.08 -4.26 8.68
C ALA A 314 2.34 -4.75 9.39
N ILE A 315 2.61 -4.14 10.54
CA ILE A 315 3.69 -4.51 11.45
C ILE A 315 3.02 -4.98 12.71
N HIS A 316 3.12 -6.27 12.99
CA HIS A 316 2.58 -6.86 14.20
C HIS A 316 3.69 -7.01 15.23
N VAL A 317 3.61 -6.24 16.32
CA VAL A 317 4.49 -6.35 17.48
C VAL A 317 3.82 -7.22 18.53
N GLU A 318 4.41 -8.38 18.76
CA GLU A 318 3.86 -9.44 19.59
C GLU A 318 4.00 -9.15 21.10
N GLY A 319 3.20 -9.87 21.88
CA GLY A 319 3.31 -9.94 23.34
C GLY A 319 4.60 -10.62 23.82
N GLY A 320 4.84 -10.53 25.14
CA GLY A 320 6.05 -11.03 25.80
C GLY A 320 6.42 -10.11 26.95
N ASN A 321 7.71 -9.85 27.15
CA ASN A 321 8.17 -8.89 28.15
C ASN A 321 8.22 -7.45 27.57
N PRO A 322 7.41 -6.50 28.10
CA PRO A 322 7.38 -5.13 27.61
C PRO A 322 8.68 -4.36 27.87
N PHE A 323 9.43 -4.67 28.92
CA PHE A 323 10.70 -4.01 29.24
C PHE A 323 11.80 -4.41 28.27
N TYR A 324 11.91 -5.72 28.00
CA TYR A 324 12.84 -6.23 27.00
C TYR A 324 12.52 -5.63 25.62
N LEU A 325 11.24 -5.62 25.25
CA LEU A 325 10.79 -5.04 23.99
C LEU A 325 11.11 -3.54 23.91
N LEU A 326 10.86 -2.78 24.97
CA LEU A 326 11.15 -1.34 25.02
C LEU A 326 12.66 -1.06 24.93
N LYS A 327 13.49 -1.86 25.60
CA LYS A 327 14.96 -1.82 25.49
C LYS A 327 15.42 -2.00 24.04
N SER A 328 14.99 -3.07 23.39
CA SER A 328 15.38 -3.35 22.00
C SER A 328 14.78 -2.33 21.02
N ALA A 329 13.56 -1.84 21.27
CA ALA A 329 12.94 -0.78 20.47
C ALA A 329 13.73 0.53 20.53
N ARG A 330 14.20 0.93 21.73
CA ARG A 330 15.05 2.12 21.90
C ARG A 330 16.40 1.94 21.20
N LYS A 331 17.08 0.82 21.42
CA LYS A 331 18.39 0.54 20.81
C LYS A 331 18.34 0.50 19.28
N SER A 332 17.25 0.01 18.71
CA SER A 332 17.11 -0.14 17.27
C SER A 332 16.53 1.07 16.55
N GLY A 333 16.07 2.10 17.27
CA GLY A 333 15.35 3.24 16.67
C GLY A 333 13.99 2.84 16.07
N LEU A 334 13.30 1.88 16.69
CA LEU A 334 12.03 1.35 16.18
C LEU A 334 10.96 2.45 16.07
N LYS A 335 10.92 3.39 17.01
CA LYS A 335 9.92 4.47 17.04
C LYS A 335 9.95 5.29 15.75
N GLU A 336 11.13 5.68 15.32
CA GLU A 336 11.36 6.50 14.13
C GLU A 336 10.94 5.73 12.87
N VAL A 337 11.28 4.44 12.81
CA VAL A 337 10.86 3.54 11.73
C VAL A 337 9.35 3.40 11.68
N ILE A 338 8.69 3.12 12.81
CA ILE A 338 7.22 2.98 12.88
C ILE A 338 6.52 4.28 12.51
N ASN A 339 7.01 5.45 12.96
CA ASN A 339 6.45 6.74 12.58
C ASN A 339 6.48 6.97 11.06
N LYS A 340 7.60 6.63 10.41
CA LYS A 340 7.72 6.72 8.95
C LYS A 340 6.74 5.78 8.25
N LEU A 341 6.62 4.54 8.72
CA LEU A 341 5.76 3.53 8.12
C LEU A 341 4.26 3.81 8.32
N LEU A 342 3.86 4.30 9.49
CA LEU A 342 2.50 4.78 9.76
C LEU A 342 2.12 5.94 8.81
N ASN A 343 3.06 6.86 8.57
CA ASN A 343 2.89 7.96 7.62
C ASN A 343 2.78 7.48 6.16
N ASP A 344 3.33 6.30 5.86
CA ASP A 344 3.25 5.64 4.56
C ASP A 344 2.00 4.73 4.43
N GLY A 345 1.17 4.68 5.46
CA GLY A 345 -0.09 3.92 5.49
C GLY A 345 0.08 2.44 5.85
N VAL A 346 1.24 2.05 6.39
CA VAL A 346 1.43 0.74 7.03
C VAL A 346 0.72 0.75 8.37
N ILE A 347 0.03 -0.33 8.71
CA ILE A 347 -0.73 -0.42 9.97
C ILE A 347 0.15 -0.99 11.08
N TYR A 348 0.18 -0.35 12.24
CA TYR A 348 0.78 -0.95 13.44
C TYR A 348 -0.25 -1.83 14.15
N ILE A 349 0.15 -3.02 14.55
CA ILE A 349 -0.65 -3.94 15.37
C ILE A 349 0.16 -4.25 16.63
N GLY A 350 -0.37 -3.91 17.80
CA GLY A 350 0.23 -4.23 19.08
C GLY A 350 -0.55 -5.35 19.77
N SER A 351 0.13 -6.37 20.24
CA SER A 351 -0.42 -7.42 21.11
C SER A 351 0.27 -7.34 22.47
N SER A 352 -0.48 -7.17 23.55
CA SER A 352 0.04 -7.12 24.93
C SER A 352 1.24 -6.15 25.08
N ALA A 353 2.47 -6.66 25.19
CA ALA A 353 3.72 -5.87 25.21
C ALA A 353 3.80 -4.86 24.05
N GLY A 354 3.45 -5.28 22.83
CA GLY A 354 3.36 -4.39 21.67
C GLY A 354 2.38 -3.24 21.87
N THR A 355 1.24 -3.48 22.52
CA THR A 355 0.29 -2.42 22.88
C THR A 355 0.88 -1.44 23.89
N TYR A 356 1.49 -1.95 24.97
CA TYR A 356 2.04 -1.10 26.02
C TYR A 356 3.10 -0.13 25.50
N ILE A 357 4.03 -0.59 24.67
CA ILE A 357 5.11 0.28 24.17
C ILE A 357 4.62 1.42 23.28
N THR A 358 3.38 1.40 22.77
CA THR A 358 2.81 2.52 22.01
C THR A 358 2.34 3.68 22.90
N CYS A 359 2.08 3.42 24.18
CA CYS A 359 1.57 4.41 25.12
C CYS A 359 2.64 5.50 25.44
N PRO A 360 2.25 6.62 26.06
CA PRO A 360 3.21 7.60 26.58
C PRO A 360 4.15 6.99 27.63
N THR A 361 3.65 6.03 28.40
CA THR A 361 4.39 5.27 29.41
C THR A 361 3.90 3.83 29.45
N ILE A 362 4.80 2.89 29.78
CA ILE A 362 4.47 1.47 29.97
C ILE A 362 4.04 1.14 31.41
N GLU A 363 3.77 2.14 32.26
CA GLU A 363 3.43 1.97 33.68
C GLU A 363 2.31 0.94 33.94
N MET A 364 1.29 0.90 33.09
CA MET A 364 0.17 -0.04 33.23
C MET A 364 0.57 -1.51 33.06
N SER A 365 1.73 -1.76 32.46
CA SER A 365 2.26 -3.11 32.32
C SER A 365 2.72 -3.71 33.67
N TYR A 366 2.97 -2.87 34.69
CA TYR A 366 3.25 -3.29 36.08
C TYR A 366 2.02 -3.66 36.89
N TRP A 367 0.82 -3.35 36.40
CA TRP A 367 -0.38 -3.52 37.23
C TRP A 367 -0.80 -4.99 37.37
N SER A 368 -0.11 -5.93 36.73
CA SER A 368 -0.30 -7.38 36.94
C SER A 368 0.52 -7.90 38.11
N ASP A 369 0.07 -8.98 38.74
CA ASP A 369 0.79 -9.67 39.82
C ASP A 369 2.05 -10.42 39.34
N ARG A 370 2.33 -10.37 38.03
CA ARG A 370 3.53 -10.97 37.44
C ARG A 370 4.73 -10.08 37.68
N VAL A 371 5.69 -10.57 38.46
CA VAL A 371 7.03 -10.01 38.51
C VAL A 371 7.73 -10.29 37.18
N ARG A 372 8.36 -9.26 36.60
CA ARG A 372 9.07 -9.35 35.32
C ARG A 372 10.43 -8.68 35.46
N PRO A 373 11.50 -9.25 34.90
CA PRO A 373 12.78 -8.54 34.81
C PRO A 373 12.60 -7.24 34.01
N ASP A 374 13.16 -6.15 34.53
CA ASP A 374 13.10 -4.82 33.92
C ASP A 374 14.18 -4.60 32.84
N TYR A 375 15.17 -5.50 32.75
CA TYR A 375 16.30 -5.43 31.83
C TYR A 375 17.02 -4.06 31.83
N GLY A 376 17.07 -3.40 32.99
CA GLY A 376 17.67 -2.07 33.16
C GLY A 376 16.80 -0.89 32.73
N ILE A 377 15.52 -1.12 32.41
CA ILE A 377 14.57 -0.04 32.08
C ILE A 377 14.11 0.66 33.37
N LYS A 378 14.67 1.85 33.64
CA LYS A 378 14.22 2.73 34.73
C LYS A 378 13.23 3.80 34.26
N ASN A 379 13.47 4.38 33.08
CA ASN A 379 12.53 5.31 32.45
C ASN A 379 11.44 4.53 31.69
N LEU A 380 10.19 4.66 32.12
CA LEU A 380 9.03 3.96 31.56
C LEU A 380 8.41 4.62 30.32
N ALA A 381 8.98 5.72 29.83
CA ALA A 381 8.49 6.40 28.63
C ALA A 381 8.40 5.42 27.44
N GLY A 382 7.19 5.25 26.91
CA GLY A 382 6.96 4.45 25.72
C GLY A 382 7.31 5.21 24.44
N MET A 383 6.86 4.69 23.30
CA MET A 383 7.03 5.34 22.00
C MET A 383 6.14 6.58 21.85
N ASN A 384 5.11 6.74 22.69
CA ASN A 384 4.19 7.87 22.68
C ASN A 384 3.49 8.05 21.31
N LEU A 385 2.97 6.95 20.75
CA LEU A 385 2.23 6.94 19.48
C LEU A 385 0.73 7.26 19.67
N ILE A 386 0.24 7.13 20.91
CA ILE A 386 -1.14 7.42 21.31
C ILE A 386 -1.16 8.31 22.57
N PRO A 387 -2.20 9.14 22.77
CA PRO A 387 -2.23 10.13 23.86
C PRO A 387 -2.82 9.59 25.17
N PHE A 388 -2.95 8.27 25.32
CA PHE A 388 -3.56 7.62 26.47
C PHE A 388 -2.82 6.33 26.83
N VAL A 389 -3.05 5.83 28.04
CA VAL A 389 -2.48 4.56 28.52
C VAL A 389 -3.52 3.45 28.43
N ILE A 390 -3.05 2.23 28.16
CA ILE A 390 -3.93 1.07 27.97
C ILE A 390 -3.60 0.01 29.00
N LYS A 391 -4.62 -0.48 29.70
CA LYS A 391 -4.56 -1.69 30.49
C LYS A 391 -5.10 -2.86 29.67
N ALA A 392 -4.18 -3.65 29.12
CA ALA A 392 -4.50 -4.90 28.46
C ALA A 392 -4.79 -6.02 29.48
N HIS A 393 -5.53 -7.04 29.02
CA HIS A 393 -6.01 -8.16 29.83
C HIS A 393 -6.90 -7.74 31.00
N TYR A 394 -7.65 -6.65 30.85
CA TYR A 394 -8.54 -6.15 31.89
C TYR A 394 -9.74 -7.08 32.06
N LYS A 395 -10.01 -7.48 33.31
CA LYS A 395 -11.15 -8.30 33.70
C LYS A 395 -12.17 -7.47 34.46
N PRO A 396 -13.48 -7.81 34.45
CA PRO A 396 -14.49 -7.09 35.22
C PRO A 396 -14.14 -6.93 36.71
N GLY A 397 -13.55 -7.96 37.33
CA GLY A 397 -13.11 -7.92 38.73
C GLY A 397 -11.92 -6.98 39.03
N ASP A 398 -11.21 -6.50 38.01
CA ASP A 398 -10.05 -5.61 38.20
C ASP A 398 -10.46 -4.17 38.56
N LYS A 399 -11.75 -3.82 38.44
CA LYS A 399 -12.27 -2.47 38.69
C LYS A 399 -11.90 -1.96 40.09
N ILE A 400 -12.14 -2.78 41.11
CA ILE A 400 -11.84 -2.44 42.51
C ILE A 400 -10.32 -2.39 42.70
N LYS A 401 -9.60 -3.40 42.19
CA LYS A 401 -8.14 -3.54 42.30
C LYS A 401 -7.37 -2.32 41.81
N TYR A 402 -7.83 -1.69 40.73
CA TYR A 402 -7.12 -0.57 40.10
C TYR A 402 -7.73 0.80 40.39
N GLN A 403 -8.85 0.90 41.09
CA GLN A 403 -9.58 2.16 41.28
C GLN A 403 -8.69 3.29 41.80
N ASN A 404 -7.90 3.04 42.84
CA ASN A 404 -7.00 4.03 43.43
C ASN A 404 -5.80 4.35 42.54
N LYS A 405 -5.27 3.37 41.80
CA LYS A 405 -4.17 3.60 40.85
C LYS A 405 -4.62 4.45 39.67
N ILE A 406 -5.85 4.25 39.18
CA ILE A 406 -6.44 4.99 38.06
C ILE A 406 -6.57 6.48 38.39
N LYS A 407 -6.99 6.83 39.62
CA LYS A 407 -7.12 8.23 40.08
C LYS A 407 -5.79 9.00 40.05
N LYS A 408 -4.66 8.30 40.16
CA LYS A 408 -3.32 8.90 40.19
C LYS A 408 -2.65 8.98 38.81
N LEU A 409 -3.32 8.50 37.75
CA LEU A 409 -2.73 8.49 36.41
C LEU A 409 -2.68 9.90 35.82
N LYS A 410 -1.52 10.23 35.24
CA LYS A 410 -1.35 11.45 34.44
C LYS A 410 -2.12 11.40 33.11
N TYR A 411 -2.36 10.21 32.59
CA TYR A 411 -2.96 10.00 31.27
C TYR A 411 -4.32 9.32 31.38
N LEU A 412 -5.20 9.61 30.43
CA LEU A 412 -6.48 8.91 30.30
C LEU A 412 -6.25 7.40 30.18
N ALA A 413 -6.97 6.62 30.99
CA ALA A 413 -6.91 5.16 30.96
C ALA A 413 -7.92 4.56 29.97
N LYS A 414 -7.48 3.52 29.24
CA LYS A 414 -8.36 2.65 28.43
C LYS A 414 -8.15 1.20 28.82
N PHE A 415 -9.24 0.46 28.88
CA PHE A 415 -9.26 -0.92 29.33
C PHE A 415 -9.78 -1.81 28.23
N ILE A 416 -9.08 -2.90 27.94
CA ILE A 416 -9.50 -3.91 26.98
C ILE A 416 -9.25 -5.31 27.52
N ASN A 417 -10.19 -6.21 27.26
CA ASN A 417 -10.05 -7.64 27.53
C ASN A 417 -9.39 -8.37 26.35
N ASP A 418 -9.33 -9.71 26.40
CA ASP A 418 -8.67 -10.54 25.39
C ASP A 418 -9.42 -10.67 24.06
N SER A 419 -10.69 -10.25 24.03
CA SER A 419 -11.58 -10.25 22.87
C SER A 419 -11.83 -8.85 22.31
N GLN A 420 -11.10 -7.85 22.82
CA GLN A 420 -11.25 -6.45 22.44
C GLN A 420 -9.97 -5.88 21.83
N ALA A 421 -10.14 -4.85 21.02
CA ALA A 421 -9.05 -4.04 20.51
C ALA A 421 -9.42 -2.57 20.47
N ILE A 422 -8.43 -1.69 20.58
CA ILE A 422 -8.58 -0.26 20.30
C ILE A 422 -8.07 -0.02 18.89
N LEU A 423 -8.97 0.45 18.02
CA LEU A 423 -8.61 0.94 16.69
C LEU A 423 -8.40 2.44 16.76
N VAL A 424 -7.16 2.88 16.53
CA VAL A 424 -6.77 4.30 16.47
C VAL A 424 -6.59 4.72 15.01
N LYS A 425 -7.13 5.89 14.64
CA LYS A 425 -6.93 6.54 13.33
C LYS A 425 -6.76 8.05 13.54
N ASN A 426 -5.60 8.61 13.22
CA ASN A 426 -5.30 10.04 13.39
C ASN A 426 -5.76 10.60 14.75
N ARG A 427 -5.44 9.90 15.85
CA ARG A 427 -5.81 10.21 17.25
C ARG A 427 -7.27 9.97 17.65
N LYS A 428 -8.20 9.76 16.72
CA LYS A 428 -9.54 9.23 17.04
C LYS A 428 -9.41 7.74 17.33
N TRP A 429 -10.18 7.25 18.30
CA TRP A 429 -10.14 5.84 18.67
C TRP A 429 -11.55 5.29 18.92
N LYS A 430 -11.69 3.98 18.79
CA LYS A 430 -12.87 3.24 19.22
C LYS A 430 -12.50 1.84 19.65
N ILE A 431 -13.29 1.24 20.53
CA ILE A 431 -13.15 -0.17 20.90
C ILE A 431 -13.86 -1.02 19.83
N LEU A 432 -13.19 -2.08 19.41
CA LEU A 432 -13.71 -3.14 18.56
C LEU A 432 -13.88 -4.40 19.41
N ASN A 433 -14.96 -5.12 19.16
CA ASN A 433 -15.16 -6.48 19.66
C ASN A 433 -14.86 -7.48 18.54
N VAL A 434 -14.34 -8.65 18.89
CA VAL A 434 -14.23 -9.77 17.93
C VAL A 434 -15.62 -10.10 17.40
N ARG A 435 -15.80 -10.01 16.08
CA ARG A 435 -16.96 -10.60 15.43
C ARG A 435 -16.66 -12.08 15.24
N HIS A 436 -17.39 -12.93 15.93
CA HIS A 436 -17.47 -14.34 15.53
C HIS A 436 -18.27 -14.36 14.23
N HIS A 437 -17.60 -14.63 13.11
CA HIS A 437 -18.34 -15.13 11.96
C HIS A 437 -18.72 -16.56 12.31
N SER A 438 -19.99 -16.77 12.67
CA SER A 438 -20.67 -18.02 12.36
C SER A 438 -20.44 -18.30 10.87
N ASN A 439 -20.07 -19.55 10.59
CA ASN A 439 -19.62 -20.04 9.28
C ASN A 439 -20.46 -19.57 8.09
#